data_AF-A0A924QSX6-F1
#
_entry.id   AF-A0A924QSX6-F1
#
_cell.length_a   1.000
_cell.length_b   1.000
_cell.length_c   1.000
_cell.angle_alpha   90.00
_cell.angle_beta   90.00
_cell.angle_gamma   90.00
#
_symmetry.space_group_name_H-M   'P 1'
#
loop_
_entity.id
_entity.type
_entity.pdbx_description
1 polymer ?
#
loop_
_entity_poly.entity_id
_entity_poly.type
_entity_poly.pdbx_seq_one_letter_code
_entity_poly.pdbx_strand_id
1 'polypeptide(L)'
;AITRSFLPTKIDVQTIVTLVGGTVGGYISFSGAHRLLDADIKGFQQIKQVNKSAVSGIVITGIMRTVLFLAALGVVSSGAVIDATNPPASVFKIAAGNMGYKFFGVVMWSAAITSVVGAAYTSVSFLKTFHPFFDKNQKSIISGFIIFSTIIFILVGQPIKLLLMAGALNGLILPIALAVILVAARNKILLKNYIHPLWMQVVGWLVVLAMTALCAMTIYKWIAA
;
A
#
# COMPACT_ATOMS: atom_id res chain seq x y z
N ALA A 1 -10.64 -1.62 25.71
CA ALA A 1 -9.91 -1.24 24.48
C ALA A 1 -9.28 -2.46 23.80
N ILE A 2 -8.37 -3.19 24.46
CA ILE A 2 -7.65 -4.35 23.89
C ILE A 2 -8.57 -5.38 23.23
N THR A 3 -9.65 -5.80 23.90
CA THR A 3 -10.61 -6.78 23.34
C THR A 3 -11.23 -6.31 22.03
N ARG A 4 -11.57 -5.01 21.90
CA ARG A 4 -12.19 -4.44 20.70
C ARG A 4 -11.21 -4.21 19.57
N SER A 5 -9.90 -4.16 19.85
CA SER A 5 -8.84 -4.11 18.84
C SER A 5 -8.71 -5.42 18.06
N PHE A 6 -8.99 -6.56 18.71
CA PHE A 6 -8.93 -7.88 18.08
C PHE A 6 -10.32 -8.43 17.68
N LEU A 7 -11.37 -8.01 18.38
CA LEU A 7 -12.76 -8.43 18.15
C LEU A 7 -13.67 -7.20 18.02
N PRO A 8 -13.72 -6.58 16.83
CA PRO A 8 -14.54 -5.39 16.60
C PRO A 8 -16.03 -5.75 16.66
N THR A 9 -16.86 -4.84 17.20
CA THR A 9 -18.32 -4.98 17.24
C THR A 9 -18.98 -4.76 15.89
N LYS A 10 -18.36 -3.96 15.03
CA LYS A 10 -18.83 -3.68 13.66
C LYS A 10 -17.70 -4.02 12.70
N ILE A 11 -18.03 -4.80 11.67
CA ILE A 11 -17.10 -5.14 10.60
C ILE A 11 -17.55 -4.40 9.35
N ASP A 12 -16.79 -3.38 8.98
CA ASP A 12 -16.94 -2.72 7.69
C ASP A 12 -15.97 -3.31 6.68
N VAL A 13 -16.51 -4.22 5.87
CA VAL A 13 -15.77 -4.93 4.82
C VAL A 13 -15.11 -3.96 3.83
N GLN A 14 -15.79 -2.87 3.45
CA GLN A 14 -15.23 -1.92 2.48
C GLN A 14 -14.04 -1.19 3.08
N THR A 15 -14.16 -0.72 4.33
CA THR A 15 -13.05 -0.11 5.05
C THR A 15 -11.86 -1.08 5.19
N ILE A 16 -12.11 -2.36 5.48
CA ILE A 16 -11.05 -3.38 5.54
C ILE A 16 -10.35 -3.52 4.18
N VAL A 17 -11.10 -3.70 3.10
CA VAL A 17 -10.51 -3.86 1.75
C VAL A 17 -9.74 -2.63 1.34
N THR A 18 -10.25 -1.42 1.58
CA THR A 18 -9.56 -0.17 1.29
C THR A 18 -8.28 -0.01 2.11
N LEU A 19 -8.29 -0.33 3.40
CA LEU A 19 -7.11 -0.23 4.27
C LEU A 19 -6.03 -1.25 3.89
N VAL A 20 -6.43 -2.50 3.63
CA VAL A 20 -5.51 -3.56 3.18
C VAL A 20 -4.95 -3.22 1.80
N GLY A 21 -5.82 -2.85 0.86
CA GLY A 21 -5.41 -2.44 -0.48
C GLY A 21 -4.45 -1.25 -0.49
N GLY A 22 -4.68 -0.27 0.37
CA GLY A 22 -3.77 0.88 0.55
C GLY A 22 -2.42 0.53 1.20
N THR A 23 -2.26 -0.66 1.80
CA THR A 23 -0.99 -1.10 2.42
C THR A 23 -0.16 -2.03 1.56
N VAL A 24 -0.81 -3.01 0.93
CA VAL A 24 -0.12 -4.12 0.28
C VAL A 24 -0.60 -4.31 -1.16
N GLY A 25 -1.67 -3.64 -1.58
CA GLY A 25 -2.24 -3.80 -2.91
C GLY A 25 -1.50 -3.00 -3.99
N GLY A 26 -1.83 -3.33 -5.25
CA GLY A 26 -1.30 -2.65 -6.43
C GLY A 26 0.23 -2.65 -6.51
N TYR A 27 0.81 -1.48 -6.82
CA TYR A 27 2.25 -1.33 -7.05
C TYR A 27 3.10 -1.65 -5.81
N ILE A 28 2.55 -1.54 -4.59
CA ILE A 28 3.32 -1.67 -3.34
C ILE A 28 3.94 -3.07 -3.23
N SER A 29 3.18 -4.12 -3.57
CA SER A 29 3.65 -5.52 -3.57
C SER A 29 4.85 -5.78 -4.48
N PHE A 30 5.04 -4.96 -5.53
CA PHE A 30 6.05 -5.19 -6.56
C PHE A 30 7.22 -4.21 -6.48
N SER A 31 6.94 -2.98 -6.03
CA SER A 31 7.90 -1.87 -6.00
C SER A 31 9.21 -2.20 -5.26
N GLY A 32 9.12 -2.91 -4.12
CA GLY A 32 10.28 -3.33 -3.35
C GLY A 32 11.17 -4.28 -4.13
N ALA A 33 10.59 -5.31 -4.74
CA ALA A 33 11.33 -6.28 -5.55
C ALA A 33 12.00 -5.61 -6.75
N HIS A 34 11.28 -4.76 -7.47
CA HIS A 34 11.84 -4.05 -8.64
C HIS A 34 13.02 -3.14 -8.25
N ARG A 35 12.90 -2.38 -7.14
CA ARG A 35 13.99 -1.52 -6.67
C ARG A 35 15.22 -2.32 -6.22
N LEU A 36 15.03 -3.48 -5.60
CA LEU A 36 16.13 -4.37 -5.23
C LEU A 36 16.83 -4.94 -6.47
N LEU A 37 16.07 -5.35 -7.49
CA LEU A 37 16.61 -5.84 -8.75
C LEU A 37 17.38 -4.76 -9.51
N ASP A 38 16.86 -3.53 -9.58
CA ASP A 38 17.56 -2.40 -10.22
C ASP A 38 18.82 -1.98 -9.45
N ALA A 39 18.89 -2.24 -8.13
CA ALA A 39 20.08 -2.06 -7.32
C ALA A 39 21.06 -3.27 -7.40
N ASP A 40 20.82 -4.20 -8.32
CA ASP A 40 21.56 -5.45 -8.51
C ASP A 40 21.56 -6.39 -7.28
N ILE A 41 20.61 -6.22 -6.36
CA ILE A 41 20.40 -7.09 -5.20
C ILE A 41 19.53 -8.26 -5.64
N LYS A 42 20.17 -9.30 -6.17
CA LYS A 42 19.51 -10.50 -6.70
C LYS A 42 20.26 -11.79 -6.35
N GLY A 43 19.57 -12.92 -6.48
CA GLY A 43 20.13 -14.26 -6.26
C GLY A 43 20.01 -14.77 -4.82
N PHE A 44 20.34 -16.06 -4.65
CA PHE A 44 20.12 -16.81 -3.41
C PHE A 44 20.88 -16.24 -2.20
N GLN A 45 22.10 -15.75 -2.41
CA GLN A 45 22.95 -15.20 -1.35
C GLN A 45 22.33 -13.97 -0.67
N GLN A 46 21.48 -13.23 -1.39
CA GLN A 46 20.85 -12.02 -0.89
C GLN A 46 19.54 -12.26 -0.12
N ILE A 47 19.03 -13.50 -0.04
CA ILE A 47 17.74 -13.81 0.63
C ILE A 47 17.69 -13.27 2.06
N LYS A 48 18.79 -13.36 2.82
CA LYS A 48 18.84 -12.84 4.19
C LYS A 48 18.68 -11.31 4.22
N GLN A 49 19.30 -10.59 3.28
CA GLN A 49 19.18 -9.14 3.15
C GLN A 49 17.76 -8.74 2.72
N VAL A 50 17.19 -9.45 1.74
CA VAL A 50 15.81 -9.22 1.27
C VAL A 50 14.81 -9.43 2.41
N ASN A 51 14.92 -10.53 3.15
CA ASN A 51 14.04 -10.82 4.29
C ASN A 51 14.19 -9.78 5.40
N LYS A 52 15.42 -9.38 5.75
CA LYS A 52 15.66 -8.33 6.76
C LYS A 52 15.02 -7.01 6.34
N SER A 53 15.20 -6.62 5.08
CA SER A 53 14.59 -5.42 4.51
C SER A 53 13.06 -5.47 4.60
N ALA A 54 12.45 -6.55 4.10
CA ALA A 54 11.00 -6.74 4.12
C ALA A 54 10.42 -6.72 5.55
N VAL A 55 11.01 -7.49 6.47
CA VAL A 55 10.54 -7.56 7.86
C VAL A 55 10.69 -6.21 8.55
N SER A 56 11.84 -5.53 8.40
CA SER A 56 12.02 -4.20 8.99
C SER A 56 11.01 -3.18 8.48
N GLY A 57 10.74 -3.18 7.16
CA GLY A 57 9.75 -2.30 6.56
C GLY A 57 8.35 -2.54 7.11
N ILE A 58 7.95 -3.81 7.23
CA ILE A 58 6.64 -4.19 7.79
C ILE A 58 6.53 -3.78 9.27
N VAL A 59 7.55 -4.08 10.08
CA VAL A 59 7.54 -3.77 11.52
C VAL A 59 7.51 -2.27 11.77
N ILE A 60 8.38 -1.49 11.10
CA ILE A 60 8.39 -0.03 11.21
C ILE A 60 7.03 0.55 10.77
N THR A 61 6.47 0.07 9.67
CA THR A 61 5.15 0.50 9.19
C THR A 61 4.06 0.20 10.23
N GLY A 62 4.08 -0.98 10.85
CA GLY A 62 3.13 -1.37 11.90
C GLY A 62 3.23 -0.50 13.15
N ILE A 63 4.45 -0.21 13.60
CA ILE A 63 4.71 0.69 14.74
C ILE A 63 4.18 2.09 14.43
N MET A 64 4.56 2.66 13.29
CA MET A 64 4.12 4.01 12.90
C MET A 64 2.59 4.11 12.79
N ARG A 65 1.94 3.11 12.19
CA ARG A 65 0.46 3.05 12.13
C ARG A 65 -0.17 3.01 13.50
N THR A 66 0.40 2.24 14.43
CA THR A 66 -0.09 2.14 15.80
C THR A 66 0.06 3.47 16.54
N VAL A 67 1.23 4.12 16.43
CA VAL A 67 1.47 5.43 17.03
C VAL A 67 0.51 6.49 16.49
N LEU A 68 0.33 6.56 15.16
CA LEU A 68 -0.59 7.52 14.53
C LEU A 68 -2.05 7.25 14.90
N PHE A 69 -2.44 5.98 14.96
CA PHE A 69 -3.77 5.59 15.43
C PHE A 69 -4.01 6.01 16.88
N LEU A 70 -3.06 5.76 17.78
CA LEU A 70 -3.16 6.16 19.19
C LEU A 70 -3.19 7.69 19.34
N ALA A 71 -2.44 8.44 18.53
CA ALA A 71 -2.50 9.90 18.51
C ALA A 71 -3.89 10.40 18.10
N ALA A 72 -4.46 9.86 17.02
CA ALA A 72 -5.81 10.19 16.59
C ALA A 72 -6.86 9.79 17.63
N LEU A 73 -6.74 8.59 18.20
CA LEU A 73 -7.62 8.10 19.26
C LEU A 73 -7.57 8.99 20.50
N GLY A 74 -6.37 9.43 20.91
CA GLY A 74 -6.19 10.34 22.03
C GLY A 74 -6.95 11.65 21.84
N VAL A 75 -6.80 12.28 20.66
CA VAL A 75 -7.53 13.51 20.29
C VAL A 75 -9.05 13.30 20.26
N VAL A 76 -9.53 12.20 19.67
CA VAL A 76 -10.98 11.92 19.64
C VAL A 76 -11.51 11.64 21.05
N SER A 77 -10.75 10.91 21.87
CA SER A 77 -11.15 10.56 23.24
C SER A 77 -11.20 11.75 24.19
N SER A 78 -10.46 12.83 23.90
CA SER A 78 -10.55 14.08 24.67
C SER A 78 -11.79 14.90 24.33
N GLY A 79 -12.68 14.41 23.47
CA GLY A 79 -13.88 15.12 23.00
C GLY A 79 -13.60 16.17 21.94
N ALA A 80 -12.38 16.22 21.38
CA ALA A 80 -12.05 17.19 20.35
C ALA A 80 -12.73 16.85 19.02
N VAL A 81 -13.24 17.87 18.33
CA VAL A 81 -13.89 17.72 17.03
C VAL A 81 -12.84 17.79 15.92
N ILE A 82 -12.74 16.72 15.14
CA ILE A 82 -11.86 16.65 13.98
C ILE A 82 -12.51 17.40 12.80
N ASP A 83 -11.72 18.24 12.12
CA ASP A 83 -12.19 18.94 10.91
C ASP A 83 -12.36 17.93 9.77
N ALA A 84 -13.58 17.83 9.25
CA ALA A 84 -13.90 16.91 8.17
C ALA A 84 -13.18 17.24 6.84
N THR A 85 -12.72 18.49 6.66
CA THR A 85 -12.02 18.91 5.45
C THR A 85 -10.57 18.46 5.41
N ASN A 86 -9.92 18.31 6.57
CA ASN A 86 -8.57 17.79 6.68
C ASN A 86 -8.35 17.00 8.00
N PRO A 87 -9.00 15.82 8.14
CA PRO A 87 -9.00 15.08 9.39
C PRO A 87 -7.59 14.76 9.94
N PRO A 88 -6.61 14.33 9.12
CA PRO A 88 -5.27 14.04 9.62
C PRO A 88 -4.55 15.28 10.15
N ALA A 89 -4.65 16.43 9.47
CA ALA A 89 -3.98 17.65 9.94
C ALA A 89 -4.59 18.18 11.23
N SER A 90 -5.90 18.01 11.43
CA SER A 90 -6.58 18.40 12.67
C SER A 90 -6.03 17.68 13.88
N VAL A 91 -5.75 16.38 13.77
CA VAL A 91 -5.17 15.59 14.87
C VAL A 91 -3.87 16.24 15.37
N PHE A 92 -2.96 16.57 14.44
CA PHE A 92 -1.69 17.21 14.80
C PHE A 92 -1.87 18.65 15.29
N LYS A 93 -2.81 19.40 14.71
CA LYS A 93 -3.10 20.78 15.13
C LYS A 93 -3.72 20.85 16.52
N ILE A 94 -4.61 19.92 16.86
CA ILE A 94 -5.22 19.86 18.19
C ILE A 94 -4.18 19.43 19.23
N ALA A 95 -3.33 18.47 18.89
CA ALA A 95 -2.31 17.96 19.81
C ALA A 95 -1.18 18.96 20.09
N ALA A 96 -0.74 19.75 19.10
CA ALA A 96 0.47 20.59 19.22
C ALA A 96 0.34 21.98 18.57
N GLY A 97 -0.89 22.47 18.39
CA GLY A 97 -1.17 23.78 17.80
C GLY A 97 -0.64 23.95 16.37
N ASN A 98 -0.29 25.17 16.01
CA ASN A 98 0.23 25.49 14.67
C ASN A 98 1.57 24.81 14.36
N MET A 99 2.37 24.47 15.39
CA MET A 99 3.62 23.73 15.18
C MET A 99 3.32 22.30 14.71
N GLY A 100 2.37 21.61 15.35
CA GLY A 100 1.90 20.30 14.91
C GLY A 100 1.32 20.32 13.49
N TYR A 101 0.52 21.34 13.17
CA TYR A 101 -0.03 21.52 11.83
C TYR A 101 1.05 21.66 10.75
N LYS A 102 2.07 22.50 10.99
CA LYS A 102 3.19 22.68 10.04
C LYS A 102 4.05 21.42 9.93
N PHE A 103 4.31 20.75 11.06
CA PHE A 103 5.06 19.49 11.08
C PHE A 103 4.36 18.41 10.26
N PHE A 104 3.05 18.25 10.43
CA PHE A 104 2.24 17.36 9.61
C PHE A 104 2.36 17.69 8.12
N GLY A 105 2.29 18.98 7.76
CA GLY A 105 2.45 19.43 6.38
C GLY A 105 3.79 19.00 5.76
N VAL A 106 4.90 19.17 6.49
CA VAL A 106 6.23 18.74 6.02
C VAL A 106 6.30 17.22 5.86
N VAL A 107 5.81 16.46 6.85
CA VAL A 107 5.79 14.99 6.81
C VAL A 107 4.97 14.49 5.62
N MET A 108 3.77 15.05 5.40
CA MET A 108 2.91 14.67 4.28
C MET A 108 3.55 15.02 2.94
N TRP A 109 4.21 16.17 2.83
CA TRP A 109 4.91 16.56 1.61
C TRP A 109 6.06 15.60 1.28
N SER A 110 6.89 15.24 2.26
CA SER A 110 7.97 14.26 2.08
C SER A 110 7.44 12.86 1.74
N ALA A 111 6.37 12.42 2.41
CA ALA A 111 5.72 11.14 2.13
C ALA A 111 5.10 11.09 0.72
N ALA A 112 4.51 12.19 0.27
CA ALA A 112 3.91 12.29 -1.06
C ALA A 112 4.96 12.17 -2.16
N ILE A 113 6.11 12.86 -2.06
CA ILE A 113 7.18 12.81 -3.08
C ILE A 113 7.67 11.37 -3.28
N THR A 114 8.01 10.69 -2.18
CA THR A 114 8.54 9.33 -2.23
C THR A 114 7.51 8.34 -2.79
N SER A 115 6.23 8.52 -2.47
CA SER A 115 5.15 7.67 -2.96
C SER A 115 4.83 7.90 -4.43
N VAL A 116 4.76 9.15 -4.89
CA VAL A 116 4.49 9.51 -6.30
C VAL A 116 5.60 8.95 -7.20
N VAL A 117 6.86 9.16 -6.82
CA VAL A 117 8.00 8.63 -7.57
C VAL A 117 7.98 7.09 -7.57
N GLY A 118 7.72 6.46 -6.41
CA GLY A 118 7.67 5.00 -6.29
C GLY A 118 6.58 4.36 -7.14
N ALA A 119 5.37 4.94 -7.13
CA ALA A 119 4.24 4.47 -7.93
C ALA A 119 4.51 4.62 -9.43
N ALA A 120 4.95 5.80 -9.88
CA ALA A 120 5.27 6.06 -11.28
C ALA A 120 6.41 5.17 -11.79
N TYR A 121 7.48 5.03 -11.00
CA TYR A 121 8.59 4.14 -11.32
C TYR A 121 8.14 2.69 -11.48
N THR A 122 7.32 2.18 -10.55
CA THR A 122 6.86 0.79 -10.59
C THR A 122 5.98 0.56 -11.82
N SER A 123 5.04 1.47 -12.09
CA SER A 123 4.18 1.40 -13.29
C SER A 123 5.00 1.36 -14.58
N VAL A 124 6.01 2.22 -14.73
CA VAL A 124 6.87 2.22 -15.92
C VAL A 124 7.76 0.97 -15.97
N SER A 125 8.22 0.47 -14.82
CA SER A 125 9.07 -0.73 -14.77
C SER A 125 8.34 -1.98 -15.29
N PHE A 126 7.02 -2.09 -15.11
CA PHE A 126 6.23 -3.15 -15.73
C PHE A 126 6.20 -3.07 -17.26
N LEU A 127 6.26 -1.86 -17.82
CA LEU A 127 6.26 -1.65 -19.27
C LEU A 127 7.61 -1.99 -19.92
N LYS A 128 8.71 -2.02 -19.16
CA LYS A 128 10.05 -2.35 -19.66
C LYS A 128 10.13 -3.73 -20.31
N THR A 129 9.39 -4.71 -19.78
CA THR A 129 9.39 -6.08 -20.31
C THR A 129 8.68 -6.19 -21.67
N PHE A 130 7.86 -5.20 -22.06
CA PHE A 130 7.13 -5.23 -23.32
C PHE A 130 7.92 -4.67 -24.50
N HIS A 131 8.74 -3.62 -24.31
CA HIS A 131 9.51 -3.03 -25.40
C HIS A 131 10.77 -2.28 -24.93
N PRO A 132 11.94 -2.40 -25.61
CA PRO A 132 13.19 -1.73 -25.23
C PRO A 132 13.13 -0.20 -25.16
N PHE A 133 12.14 0.41 -25.83
CA PHE A 133 11.88 1.85 -25.78
C PHE A 133 11.64 2.37 -24.36
N PHE A 134 10.89 1.60 -23.55
CA PHE A 134 10.53 2.01 -22.19
C PHE A 134 11.73 2.03 -21.25
N ASP A 135 12.70 1.15 -21.48
CA ASP A 135 13.94 1.11 -20.69
C ASP A 135 14.87 2.27 -21.06
N LYS A 136 15.09 2.52 -22.37
CA LYS A 136 15.93 3.62 -22.85
C LYS A 136 15.42 5.01 -22.44
N ASN A 137 14.10 5.20 -22.38
CA ASN A 137 13.48 6.49 -22.11
C ASN A 137 12.81 6.58 -20.72
N GLN A 138 13.17 5.68 -19.80
CA GLN A 138 12.47 5.50 -18.52
C GLN A 138 12.27 6.82 -17.74
N LYS A 139 13.32 7.65 -17.61
CA LYS A 139 13.25 8.91 -16.85
C LYS A 139 12.20 9.86 -17.44
N SER A 140 12.20 10.03 -18.76
CA SER A 140 11.24 10.91 -19.46
C SER A 140 9.81 10.37 -19.34
N ILE A 141 9.63 9.05 -19.43
CA ILE A 141 8.31 8.41 -19.33
C ILE A 141 7.76 8.52 -17.89
N ILE A 142 8.59 8.32 -16.87
CA ILE A 142 8.19 8.51 -15.46
C ILE A 142 7.76 9.97 -15.23
N SER A 143 8.56 10.95 -15.68
CA SER A 143 8.22 12.36 -15.55
C SER A 143 6.90 12.69 -16.29
N GLY A 144 6.73 12.20 -17.51
CA GLY A 144 5.50 12.35 -18.27
C GLY A 144 4.29 11.73 -17.58
N PHE A 145 4.44 10.53 -17.01
CA PHE A 145 3.39 9.85 -16.26
C PHE A 145 2.96 10.64 -15.01
N ILE A 146 3.92 11.23 -14.28
CA ILE A 146 3.62 12.08 -13.12
C ILE A 146 2.87 13.34 -13.54
N ILE A 147 3.35 14.04 -14.58
CA ILE A 147 2.68 15.25 -15.09
C ILE A 147 1.26 14.93 -15.55
N PHE A 148 1.09 13.88 -16.34
CA PHE A 148 -0.21 13.42 -16.83
C PHE A 148 -1.16 13.07 -15.68
N SER A 149 -0.70 12.29 -14.71
CA SER A 149 -1.50 11.92 -13.53
C SER A 149 -1.89 13.15 -12.70
N THR A 150 -0.99 14.13 -12.60
CA THR A 150 -1.25 15.39 -11.89
C THR A 150 -2.31 16.23 -12.59
N ILE A 151 -2.27 16.32 -13.92
CA ILE A 151 -3.29 17.03 -14.71
C ILE A 151 -4.67 16.37 -14.49
N ILE A 152 -4.74 15.04 -14.60
CA ILE A 152 -6.00 14.31 -14.33
C ILE A 152 -6.50 14.59 -12.91
N PHE A 153 -5.61 14.54 -11.92
CA PHE A 153 -5.96 14.77 -10.52
C PHE A 153 -6.57 16.18 -10.30
N ILE A 154 -5.97 17.21 -10.91
CA ILE A 154 -6.47 18.59 -10.83
C ILE A 154 -7.84 18.72 -11.51
N LEU A 155 -8.03 18.10 -12.68
CA LEU A 155 -9.28 18.18 -13.44
C LEU A 155 -10.45 17.46 -12.76
N VAL A 156 -10.21 16.31 -12.12
CA VAL A 156 -11.28 15.51 -11.47
C VAL A 156 -11.77 16.13 -10.17
N GLY A 157 -10.88 16.77 -9.39
CA GLY A 157 -11.30 17.59 -8.24
C GLY A 157 -11.93 16.86 -7.04
N GLN A 158 -11.65 15.57 -6.81
CA GLN A 158 -12.19 14.80 -5.67
C GLN A 158 -11.14 13.93 -4.92
N PRO A 159 -10.17 14.54 -4.21
CA PRO A 159 -9.03 13.82 -3.65
C PRO A 159 -9.39 12.67 -2.70
N ILE A 160 -10.36 12.88 -1.80
CA ILE A 160 -10.75 11.88 -0.79
C ILE A 160 -11.40 10.66 -1.47
N LYS A 161 -12.30 10.89 -2.43
CA LYS A 161 -12.96 9.81 -3.17
C LYS A 161 -11.96 9.03 -4.03
N LEU A 162 -11.06 9.73 -4.72
CA LEU A 162 -9.98 9.10 -5.48
C LEU A 162 -9.07 8.25 -4.58
N LEU A 163 -8.72 8.75 -3.40
CA LEU A 163 -7.91 8.02 -2.42
C LEU A 163 -8.61 6.73 -1.95
N LEU A 164 -9.89 6.82 -1.56
CA LEU A 164 -10.67 5.66 -1.10
C LEU A 164 -10.87 4.64 -2.22
N MET A 165 -11.15 5.11 -3.44
CA MET A 165 -11.32 4.26 -4.62
C MET A 165 -10.01 3.57 -5.00
N ALA A 166 -8.89 4.28 -5.01
CA ALA A 166 -7.58 3.69 -5.29
C ALA A 166 -7.23 2.60 -4.27
N GLY A 167 -7.48 2.85 -2.97
CA GLY A 167 -7.30 1.84 -1.93
C GLY A 167 -8.19 0.62 -2.14
N ALA A 168 -9.47 0.82 -2.48
CA ALA A 168 -10.39 -0.28 -2.73
C ALA A 168 -9.99 -1.11 -3.96
N LEU A 169 -9.68 -0.46 -5.10
CA LEU A 169 -9.22 -1.13 -6.32
C LEU A 169 -7.93 -1.92 -6.08
N ASN A 170 -6.97 -1.36 -5.35
CA ASN A 170 -5.76 -2.06 -4.97
C ASN A 170 -6.06 -3.29 -4.09
N GLY A 171 -7.07 -3.20 -3.23
CA GLY A 171 -7.56 -4.33 -2.42
C GLY A 171 -8.18 -5.44 -3.27
N LEU A 172 -8.95 -5.07 -4.31
CA LEU A 172 -9.55 -6.02 -5.25
C LEU A 172 -8.50 -6.76 -6.10
N ILE A 173 -7.40 -6.09 -6.47
CA ILE A 173 -6.32 -6.69 -7.28
C ILE A 173 -5.45 -7.64 -6.44
N LEU A 174 -5.33 -7.40 -5.13
CA LEU A 174 -4.45 -8.12 -4.22
C LEU A 174 -4.57 -9.66 -4.29
N PRO A 175 -5.76 -10.29 -4.18
CA PRO A 175 -5.86 -11.76 -4.20
C PRO A 175 -5.35 -12.37 -5.51
N ILE A 176 -5.59 -11.69 -6.64
CA ILE A 176 -5.13 -12.14 -7.95
C ILE A 176 -3.60 -12.07 -8.02
N ALA A 177 -3.04 -10.91 -7.67
CA ALA A 177 -1.60 -10.70 -7.66
C ALA A 177 -0.87 -11.71 -6.74
N LEU A 178 -1.38 -11.88 -5.52
CA LEU A 178 -0.80 -12.81 -4.55
C LEU A 178 -0.93 -14.28 -5.00
N ALA A 179 -2.07 -14.68 -5.58
CA ALA A 179 -2.24 -16.03 -6.11
C ALA A 179 -1.23 -16.34 -7.22
N VAL A 180 -1.03 -15.41 -8.16
CA VAL A 180 -0.02 -15.55 -9.23
C VAL A 180 1.37 -15.72 -8.64
N ILE A 181 1.74 -14.90 -7.63
CA ILE A 181 3.04 -15.02 -6.95
C ILE A 181 3.17 -16.37 -6.24
N LEU A 182 2.15 -16.85 -5.53
CA LEU A 182 2.20 -18.12 -4.81
C LEU A 182 2.34 -19.33 -5.75
N VAL A 183 1.68 -19.29 -6.91
CA VAL A 183 1.84 -20.29 -7.96
C VAL A 183 3.25 -20.23 -8.54
N ALA A 184 3.75 -19.03 -8.88
CA ALA A 184 5.12 -18.84 -9.36
C ALA A 184 6.16 -19.30 -8.34
N ALA A 185 5.90 -19.11 -7.04
CA ALA A 185 6.76 -19.54 -5.94
C ALA A 185 6.82 -21.06 -5.74
N ARG A 186 6.12 -21.85 -6.56
CA ARG A 186 6.29 -23.31 -6.64
C ARG A 186 6.96 -23.78 -7.94
N ASN A 187 7.22 -22.86 -8.85
CA ASN A 187 7.82 -23.19 -10.13
C ASN A 187 9.31 -23.54 -9.93
N LYS A 188 9.63 -24.83 -10.04
CA LYS A 188 11.00 -25.36 -9.90
C LYS A 188 11.97 -24.79 -10.93
N ILE A 189 11.49 -24.41 -12.12
CA ILE A 189 12.32 -23.82 -13.18
C ILE A 189 12.77 -22.42 -12.76
N LEU A 190 11.86 -21.61 -12.19
CA LEU A 190 12.16 -20.25 -11.74
C LEU A 190 13.03 -20.25 -10.48
N LEU A 191 12.76 -21.15 -9.54
CA LEU A 191 13.40 -21.14 -8.22
C LEU A 191 14.66 -22.01 -8.10
N LYS A 192 14.94 -22.86 -9.10
CA LYS A 192 16.07 -23.80 -9.12
C LYS A 192 16.14 -24.61 -7.81
N ASN A 193 17.10 -24.31 -6.93
CA ASN A 193 17.36 -25.03 -5.68
C ASN A 193 16.69 -24.42 -4.45
N TYR A 194 15.95 -23.32 -4.59
CA TYR A 194 15.27 -22.68 -3.46
C TYR A 194 13.82 -23.16 -3.33
N ILE A 195 13.42 -23.50 -2.11
CA ILE A 195 12.05 -23.93 -1.80
C ILE A 195 11.53 -23.05 -0.67
N HIS A 196 10.41 -22.37 -0.91
CA HIS A 196 9.73 -21.63 0.14
C HIS A 196 9.13 -22.60 1.18
N PRO A 197 9.24 -22.27 2.48
CA PRO A 197 8.69 -23.13 3.52
C PRO A 197 7.16 -23.23 3.42
N LEU A 198 6.62 -24.41 3.73
CA LEU A 198 5.20 -24.74 3.54
C LEU A 198 4.25 -23.79 4.30
N TRP A 199 4.65 -23.31 5.49
CA TRP A 199 3.81 -22.40 6.27
C TRP A 199 3.56 -21.07 5.53
N MET A 200 4.54 -20.53 4.78
CA MET A 200 4.36 -19.30 3.99
C MET A 200 3.34 -19.52 2.88
N GLN A 201 3.35 -20.72 2.28
CA GLN A 201 2.39 -21.11 1.27
C GLN A 201 0.97 -21.23 1.84
N VAL A 202 0.82 -21.89 2.99
CA VAL A 202 -0.48 -22.04 3.67
C VAL A 202 -1.03 -20.67 4.06
N VAL A 203 -0.24 -19.84 4.74
CA VAL A 203 -0.65 -18.50 5.15
C VAL A 203 -0.99 -17.63 3.93
N GLY A 204 -0.17 -17.69 2.88
CA GLY A 204 -0.43 -16.96 1.64
C GLY A 204 -1.76 -17.32 1.00
N TRP A 205 -2.07 -18.61 0.87
CA TRP A 205 -3.35 -19.05 0.32
C TRP A 205 -4.55 -18.72 1.23
N LEU A 206 -4.38 -18.76 2.55
CA LEU A 206 -5.40 -18.28 3.48
C LEU A 206 -5.71 -16.79 3.27
N VAL A 207 -4.67 -15.96 3.06
CA VAL A 207 -4.85 -14.54 2.74
C VAL A 207 -5.57 -14.36 1.40
N VAL A 208 -5.23 -15.15 0.37
CA VAL A 208 -5.94 -15.12 -0.93
C VAL A 208 -7.42 -15.44 -0.76
N LEU A 209 -7.76 -16.49 0.00
CA LEU A 209 -9.15 -16.88 0.24
C LEU A 209 -9.91 -15.81 1.01
N ALA A 210 -9.33 -15.30 2.11
CA ALA A 210 -9.94 -14.26 2.93
C ALA A 210 -10.17 -12.97 2.13
N MET A 211 -9.15 -12.52 1.38
CA MET A 211 -9.28 -11.32 0.56
C MET A 211 -10.27 -11.51 -0.58
N THR A 212 -10.27 -12.66 -1.25
CA THR A 212 -11.28 -12.97 -2.29
C THR A 212 -12.69 -12.87 -1.73
N ALA A 213 -12.95 -13.43 -0.54
CA ALA A 213 -14.26 -13.34 0.11
C ALA A 213 -14.65 -11.90 0.44
N LEU A 214 -13.75 -11.11 1.04
CA LEU A 214 -14.00 -9.70 1.37
C LEU A 214 -14.20 -8.83 0.10
N CYS A 215 -13.46 -9.12 -0.96
CA CYS A 215 -13.60 -8.46 -2.26
C CYS A 215 -14.96 -8.77 -2.89
N ALA A 216 -15.39 -10.04 -2.90
CA ALA A 216 -16.70 -10.43 -3.40
C ALA A 216 -17.84 -9.75 -2.64
N MET A 217 -17.76 -9.67 -1.31
CA MET A 217 -18.72 -8.94 -0.48
C MET A 217 -18.72 -7.43 -0.79
N THR A 218 -17.55 -6.84 -1.04
CA THR A 218 -17.42 -5.41 -1.39
C THR A 218 -18.07 -5.12 -2.74
N ILE A 219 -17.78 -5.94 -3.75
CA ILE A 219 -18.37 -5.83 -5.09
C ILE A 219 -19.89 -6.00 -5.02
N TYR A 220 -20.38 -7.00 -4.27
CA TYR A 220 -21.81 -7.20 -4.09
C TYR A 220 -22.49 -5.96 -3.50
N LYS A 221 -21.89 -5.34 -2.47
CA LYS A 221 -22.40 -4.09 -1.90
C LYS A 221 -22.41 -2.92 -2.89
N TRP A 222 -21.42 -2.83 -3.77
CA TRP A 222 -21.38 -1.77 -4.79
C TRP A 222 -22.43 -1.96 -5.88
N ILE A 223 -22.75 -3.20 -6.23
CA ILE A 223 -23.78 -3.52 -7.24
C ILE A 223 -25.19 -3.38 -6.65
N ALA A 224 -25.36 -3.69 -5.36
CA ALA A 224 -26.66 -3.63 -4.68
C ALA A 224 -27.02 -2.24 -4.14
N ALA A 225 -26.12 -1.25 -4.23
CA ALA A 225 -26.33 0.14 -3.81
C ALA A 225 -26.70 1.03 -4.98
#